data_AF-U2EV76-F1
#
_entry.id   AF-U2EV76-F1
#
_cell.length_a   1.000
_cell.length_b   1.000
_cell.length_c   1.000
_cell.angle_alpha   90.00
_cell.angle_beta   90.00
_cell.angle_gamma   90.00
#
_symmetry.space_group_name_H-M   'P 1'
#
loop_
_entity.id
_entity.type
_entity.pdbx_description
1 polymer ?
#
loop_
_entity_poly.entity_id
_entity_poly.type
_entity_poly.pdbx_seq_one_letter_code
_entity_poly.pdbx_strand_id
1 'polypeptide(L)'
;MKLAQIIHKIHKLIEAKELKNITKREMASRLGISERTYVEWLRETNEPIAAKAVLDMLSQLKDDDIIQVVGEWKQERKNQANI
;
A
#
# COMPACT_ATOMS: atom_id res chain seq x y z
N MET A 1 -6.36 -11.49 -8.64
CA MET A 1 -5.13 -10.72 -9.00
C MET A 1 -4.00 -11.18 -8.11
N LYS A 2 -2.76 -11.19 -8.60
CA LYS A 2 -1.57 -11.41 -7.75
C LYS A 2 -1.27 -10.17 -6.90
N LEU A 3 -0.62 -10.33 -5.76
CA LEU A 3 -0.32 -9.22 -4.86
C LEU A 3 0.58 -8.17 -5.51
N ALA A 4 1.58 -8.59 -6.30
CA ALA A 4 2.42 -7.68 -7.08
C ALA A 4 1.61 -6.78 -8.03
N GLN A 5 0.55 -7.31 -8.65
CA GLN A 5 -0.33 -6.53 -9.54
C GLN A 5 -1.14 -5.48 -8.74
N ILE A 6 -1.59 -5.84 -7.54
CA ILE A 6 -2.31 -4.92 -6.65
C ILE A 6 -1.38 -3.79 -6.19
N ILE A 7 -0.17 -4.13 -5.74
CA ILE A 7 0.86 -3.15 -5.34
C ILE A 7 1.19 -2.22 -6.51
N HIS A 8 1.36 -2.76 -7.72
CA HIS A 8 1.62 -1.96 -8.91
C HIS A 8 0.44 -1.03 -9.26
N LYS A 9 -0.80 -1.52 -9.20
CA LYS A 9 -2.00 -0.73 -9.45
C LYS A 9 -2.12 0.43 -8.45
N ILE A 10 -1.93 0.15 -7.15
CA ILE A 10 -1.98 1.17 -6.10
C ILE A 10 -0.87 2.22 -6.32
N HIS A 11 0.36 1.80 -6.65
CA HIS A 11 1.44 2.71 -6.98
C HIS A 11 1.04 3.66 -8.11
N LYS A 12 0.52 3.13 -9.22
CA LYS A 12 0.10 3.93 -10.38
C LYS A 12 -1.03 4.89 -10.06
N LEU A 13 -1.97 4.51 -9.19
CA LEU A 13 -3.03 5.40 -8.71
C LEU A 13 -2.49 6.57 -7.88
N ILE A 14 -1.45 6.33 -7.07
CA ILE A 14 -0.78 7.39 -6.30
C ILE A 14 -0.05 8.36 -7.26
N GLU A 15 0.68 7.84 -8.25
CA GLU A 15 1.33 8.65 -9.28
C GLU A 15 0.32 9.52 -10.04
N ALA A 16 -0.81 8.92 -10.46
CA ALA A 16 -1.87 9.63 -11.16
C ALA A 16 -2.49 10.74 -10.29
N LYS A 17 -2.74 10.46 -9.01
CA LYS A 17 -3.25 11.44 -8.05
C LYS A 17 -2.28 12.62 -7.85
N GLU A 18 -0.98 12.35 -7.84
CA GLU A 18 0.07 13.36 -7.62
C GLU A 18 0.55 14.02 -8.91
N LEU A 19 0.04 13.60 -10.08
CA LEU A 19 0.49 14.04 -11.40
C LEU A 19 2.02 13.95 -11.56
N LYS A 20 2.62 12.92 -10.95
CA LYS A 20 4.07 12.75 -10.84
C LYS A 20 4.44 11.27 -10.86
N ASN A 21 5.50 10.92 -11.60
CA ASN A 21 6.13 9.60 -11.49
C ASN A 21 6.85 9.46 -10.15
N ILE A 22 6.61 8.36 -9.46
CA ILE A 22 7.18 8.05 -8.15
C ILE A 22 8.14 6.89 -8.33
N THR A 23 9.39 7.08 -7.90
CA THR A 23 10.37 5.99 -8.02
C THR A 23 10.06 4.88 -7.01
N LYS A 24 10.54 3.65 -7.29
CA LYS A 24 10.46 2.53 -6.34
C LYS A 24 11.10 2.89 -4.99
N ARG A 25 12.24 3.58 -5.03
CA ARG A 25 12.93 4.15 -3.86
C ARG A 25 12.05 5.12 -3.08
N GLU A 26 11.38 6.06 -3.77
CA GLU A 26 10.49 7.03 -3.13
C GLU A 26 9.30 6.33 -2.47
N MET A 27 8.65 5.38 -3.16
CA MET A 27 7.53 4.63 -2.58
C MET A 27 7.97 3.76 -1.39
N ALA A 28 9.13 3.11 -1.48
CA ALA A 28 9.70 2.33 -0.38
C ALA A 28 9.95 3.21 0.86
N SER A 29 10.48 4.42 0.65
CA SER A 29 10.69 5.40 1.72
C SER A 29 9.37 5.79 2.41
N ARG A 30 8.30 6.04 1.64
CA ARG A 30 6.95 6.34 2.19
C ARG A 30 6.39 5.20 3.05
N LEU A 31 6.78 3.95 2.75
CA LEU A 31 6.36 2.75 3.46
C LEU A 31 7.29 2.37 4.62
N GLY A 32 8.40 3.09 4.82
CA GLY A 32 9.39 2.78 5.87
C GLY A 32 10.16 1.47 5.63
N ILE A 33 10.31 1.06 4.36
CA ILE A 33 11.01 -0.19 3.98
C ILE A 33 12.17 0.11 3.02
N SER A 34 13.06 -0.86 2.83
CA SER A 34 14.13 -0.73 1.83
C SER A 34 13.58 -0.79 0.40
N GLU A 35 14.26 -0.12 -0.54
CA GLU A 35 13.94 -0.23 -1.97
C GLU A 35 13.98 -1.68 -2.46
N ARG A 36 14.96 -2.46 -1.97
CA ARG A 36 15.09 -3.89 -2.27
C ARG A 36 13.81 -4.66 -1.92
N THR A 37 13.31 -4.48 -0.69
CA THR A 37 12.07 -5.13 -0.23
C THR A 37 10.91 -4.78 -1.16
N TYR A 38 10.76 -3.51 -1.53
CA TYR A 38 9.70 -3.08 -2.45
C TYR A 38 9.85 -3.70 -3.85
N VAL A 39 11.07 -3.82 -4.37
CA VAL A 39 11.34 -4.49 -5.65
C VAL A 39 11.03 -5.99 -5.57
N GLU A 40 11.39 -6.66 -4.48
CA GLU A 40 11.07 -8.08 -4.26
C GLU A 40 9.56 -8.33 -4.24
N TRP A 41 8.78 -7.42 -3.63
CA TRP A 41 7.31 -7.49 -3.66
C TRP A 41 6.75 -7.39 -5.07
N LEU A 42 7.30 -6.49 -5.90
CA LEU A 42 6.89 -6.34 -7.29
C LEU A 42 7.33 -7.50 -8.19
N ARG A 43 8.38 -8.25 -7.80
CA ARG A 43 8.90 -9.41 -8.53
C ARG A 43 8.36 -10.75 -8.03
N GLU A 44 7.47 -10.73 -7.04
CA GLU A 44 6.88 -11.93 -6.43
C GLU A 44 7.93 -12.85 -5.76
N THR A 45 9.11 -12.33 -5.41
CA THR A 45 10.18 -13.14 -4.80
C THR A 45 10.10 -13.20 -3.27
N ASN A 46 9.36 -12.29 -2.65
CA ASN A 46 9.16 -12.22 -1.20
C ASN A 46 7.87 -11.45 -0.89
N GLU A 47 6.71 -12.10 -0.94
CA GLU A 47 5.42 -11.42 -0.77
C GLU A 47 5.13 -11.03 0.69
N PRO A 48 4.53 -9.85 0.96
CA PRO A 48 4.08 -9.51 2.31
C PRO A 48 2.83 -10.31 2.66
N ILE A 49 3.02 -11.44 3.36
CA ILE A 49 1.97 -12.42 3.70
C ILE A 49 0.74 -11.75 4.34
N ALA A 50 0.96 -10.82 5.28
CA ALA A 50 -0.11 -10.11 5.97
C ALA A 50 -0.97 -9.25 5.01
N ALA A 51 -0.39 -8.72 3.92
CA ALA A 51 -1.14 -7.86 3.01
C ALA A 51 -2.25 -8.63 2.28
N LYS A 52 -2.02 -9.90 1.94
CA LYS A 52 -3.06 -10.75 1.35
C LYS A 52 -4.21 -10.99 2.33
N ALA A 53 -3.89 -11.36 3.57
CA ALA A 53 -4.91 -11.57 4.60
C ALA A 53 -5.74 -10.29 4.85
N VAL A 54 -5.11 -9.13 4.91
CA VAL A 54 -5.81 -7.84 5.08
C VAL A 54 -6.73 -7.54 3.90
N LEU A 55 -6.29 -7.76 2.66
CA LEU A 55 -7.14 -7.56 1.48
C LEU A 55 -8.33 -8.52 1.46
N ASP A 56 -8.10 -9.79 1.81
CA ASP A 56 -9.15 -10.80 1.90
C ASP A 56 -10.18 -10.45 3.00
N MET A 57 -9.74 -9.91 4.14
CA MET A 57 -10.63 -9.42 5.20
C MET A 57 -11.42 -8.18 4.77
N LEU A 58 -10.76 -7.18 4.16
CA LEU A 58 -11.43 -5.97 3.68
C LEU A 58 -12.48 -6.30 2.61
N SER A 59 -12.23 -7.28 1.75
CA SER A 59 -13.17 -7.68 0.69
C SER A 59 -14.48 -8.30 1.17
N GLN A 60 -14.57 -8.66 2.46
CA GLN A 60 -15.79 -9.20 3.07
C GLN A 60 -16.68 -8.10 3.65
N LEU A 61 -16.20 -6.86 3.68
CA LEU A 61 -16.90 -5.70 4.23
C LEU A 61 -17.75 -4.99 3.17
N LYS A 62 -18.65 -4.13 3.62
CA LYS A 62 -19.33 -3.18 2.73
C LYS A 62 -18.37 -2.05 2.35
N ASP A 63 -18.62 -1.41 1.21
CA ASP A 63 -17.77 -0.33 0.69
C ASP A 63 -17.52 0.79 1.72
N ASP A 64 -18.55 1.22 2.46
CA ASP A 64 -18.41 2.27 3.47
C ASP A 64 -17.51 1.85 4.64
N ASP A 65 -17.59 0.57 5.06
CA ASP A 65 -16.76 0.02 6.14
C ASP A 65 -15.29 -0.07 5.69
N ILE A 66 -15.03 -0.41 4.42
CA ILE A 66 -13.67 -0.40 3.85
C ILE A 66 -13.09 1.01 3.91
N ILE A 67 -13.87 2.02 3.50
CA ILE A 67 -13.45 3.43 3.53
C ILE A 67 -13.19 3.87 4.96
N GLN A 68 -14.05 3.48 5.92
CA GLN A 68 -13.88 3.80 7.33
C GLN A 68 -12.55 3.24 7.86
N VAL A 69 -12.29 1.95 7.70
CA VAL A 69 -11.06 1.28 8.21
C VAL A 69 -9.79 1.92 7.62
N VAL A 70 -9.77 2.18 6.31
CA VAL A 70 -8.63 2.83 5.66
C VAL A 70 -8.48 4.29 6.11
N GLY A 71 -9.60 4.98 6.37
CA GLY A 71 -9.65 6.34 6.89
C GLY A 71 -9.05 6.45 8.30
N GLU A 72 -9.44 5.54 9.21
CA GLU A 72 -8.92 5.44 10.58
C GLU A 72 -7.40 5.15 10.56
N TRP A 73 -6.95 4.19 9.75
CA TRP A 73 -5.52 3.90 9.58
C TRP A 73 -4.72 5.12 9.10
N LYS A 74 -5.26 5.87 8.13
CA LYS A 74 -4.64 7.10 7.64
C LYS A 74 -4.53 8.16 8.73
N GLN A 75 -5.53 8.28 9.60
CA GLN A 75 -5.50 9.25 10.69
C GLN A 75 -4.45 8.88 11.75
N GLU A 76 -4.36 7.60 12.10
CA GLU A 76 -3.35 7.09 13.03
C GLU A 76 -1.92 7.36 12.51
N ARG A 77 -1.68 7.11 11.22
CA ARG A 77 -0.39 7.43 10.57
C ARG A 77 -0.03 8.92 10.61
N LYS A 78 -1.02 9.82 10.50
CA LYS A 78 -0.79 11.27 10.63
C LYS A 78 -0.44 11.65 12.06
N ASN A 79 -1.11 11.06 13.04
CA ASN A 79 -0.84 11.30 14.45
C ASN A 79 0.60 10.89 14.80
N GLN A 80 1.06 9.75 14.30
CA GLN A 80 2.44 9.27 14.48
C GLN A 80 3.51 10.12 13.77
N ALA A 81 3.14 10.90 12.75
CA ALA A 81 4.06 11.78 12.02
C ALA A 81 4.13 13.20 12.60
N ASN A 82 3.19 13.57 13.49
CA ASN A 82 3.10 14.88 14.14
C ASN A 82 3.63 14.88 15.59
N ILE A 83 4.29 13.79 16.00
CA ILE A 83 5.04 13.63 17.26
C ILE A 83 6.51 13.45 16.88
#